data_AF-J9CDZ1-F1
#
_entry.id   AF-J9CDZ1-F1
#
_cell.length_a   1.000
_cell.length_b   1.000
_cell.length_c   1.000
_cell.angle_alpha   90.00
_cell.angle_beta   90.00
_cell.angle_gamma   90.00
#
_symmetry.space_group_name_H-M   'P 1'
#
loop_
_entity.id
_entity.type
_entity.pdbx_description
1 polymer ?
#
loop_
_entity_poly.entity_id
_entity_poly.type
_entity_poly.pdbx_seq_one_letter_code
_entity_poly.pdbx_strand_id
1 'polypeptide(L)'
;MKKWIIGTITMIVIAVGAVFGVTKLLNYIEEEEKSLKVQKVMDQQGKKAKEEKQQASEDEIISTMHRMVHQKVKSSDKWGFIEMTNKEIRSAKNAVESSTNFKYKAKLLSTLERWEKGDFSQTVEDHNFLWEIQGGDTGKATERLSPEEEKQYVKEMKGK
;
A
#
# COMPACT_ATOMS: atom_id res chain seq x y z
N MET A 1 36.12 -47.60 -60.25
CA MET A 1 36.14 -47.60 -58.76
C MET A 1 35.98 -46.21 -58.11
N LYS A 2 35.60 -45.14 -58.84
CA LYS A 2 35.43 -43.78 -58.26
C LYS A 2 33.99 -43.35 -57.98
N LYS A 3 32.97 -44.15 -58.37
CA LYS A 3 31.55 -43.78 -58.25
C LYS A 3 30.88 -44.24 -56.95
N TRP A 4 31.53 -45.10 -56.15
CA TRP A 4 30.98 -45.60 -54.87
C TRP A 4 31.47 -44.83 -53.63
N ILE A 5 32.58 -44.11 -53.72
CA ILE A 5 33.13 -43.31 -52.61
C ILE A 5 32.35 -41.98 -52.42
N ILE A 6 31.77 -41.46 -53.50
CA ILE A 6 31.03 -40.19 -53.47
C ILE A 6 29.69 -40.38 -52.71
N GLY A 7 28.99 -41.50 -52.90
CA GLY A 7 27.69 -41.74 -52.25
C GLY A 7 27.76 -41.95 -50.73
N THR A 8 28.87 -42.49 -50.21
CA THR A 8 29.06 -42.70 -48.77
C THR A 8 29.43 -41.41 -48.03
N ILE A 9 30.14 -40.48 -48.66
CA ILE A 9 30.49 -39.19 -48.05
C ILE A 9 29.26 -38.27 -47.96
N THR A 10 28.36 -38.28 -48.96
CA THR A 10 27.13 -37.47 -48.92
C THR A 10 26.15 -37.93 -47.83
N MET A 11 26.03 -39.24 -47.58
CA MET A 11 25.15 -39.77 -46.52
C MET A 11 25.63 -39.41 -45.10
N ILE A 12 26.95 -39.34 -44.89
CA ILE A 12 27.51 -38.92 -43.59
C ILE A 12 27.26 -37.43 -43.34
N VAL A 13 27.36 -36.57 -44.36
CA VAL A 13 27.07 -35.12 -44.22
C VAL A 13 25.59 -34.88 -43.90
N ILE A 14 24.66 -35.64 -44.51
CA ILE A 14 23.23 -35.55 -44.22
C ILE A 14 22.92 -36.03 -42.80
N ALA A 15 23.53 -37.14 -42.35
CA ALA A 15 23.34 -37.65 -40.99
C ALA A 15 23.88 -36.69 -39.92
N VAL A 16 25.05 -36.09 -40.13
CA VAL A 16 25.64 -35.10 -39.20
C VAL A 16 24.82 -33.82 -39.17
N GLY A 17 24.32 -33.35 -40.32
CA GLY A 17 23.42 -32.19 -40.40
C GLY A 17 22.08 -32.42 -39.69
N ALA A 18 21.52 -33.64 -39.79
CA ALA A 18 20.31 -34.01 -39.08
C ALA A 18 20.51 -34.06 -37.55
N VAL A 19 21.61 -34.65 -37.09
CA VAL A 19 21.95 -34.69 -35.65
C VAL A 19 22.18 -33.27 -35.12
N PHE A 20 22.95 -32.44 -35.83
CA PHE A 20 23.23 -31.05 -35.44
C PHE A 20 21.95 -30.20 -35.42
N GLY A 21 21.07 -30.38 -36.42
CA GLY A 21 19.77 -29.70 -36.49
C GLY A 21 18.86 -30.06 -35.32
N VAL A 22 18.79 -31.36 -34.96
CA VAL A 22 18.00 -31.82 -33.80
C VAL A 22 18.56 -31.27 -32.50
N THR A 23 19.88 -31.28 -32.29
CA THR A 23 20.48 -30.72 -31.06
C THR A 23 20.24 -29.23 -30.92
N LYS A 24 20.31 -28.47 -32.02
CA LYS A 24 20.06 -27.03 -32.01
C LYS A 24 18.59 -26.72 -31.71
N LEU A 25 17.66 -27.53 -32.24
CA LEU A 25 16.23 -27.39 -31.98
C LEU A 25 15.89 -27.70 -30.51
N LEU A 26 16.47 -28.76 -29.93
CA LEU A 26 16.24 -29.10 -28.52
C LEU A 26 16.73 -28.01 -27.57
N ASN A 27 17.91 -27.44 -27.84
CA ASN A 27 18.43 -26.32 -27.04
C ASN A 27 17.54 -25.07 -27.16
N TYR A 28 17.01 -24.77 -28.36
CA TYR A 28 16.08 -23.65 -28.55
C TYR A 28 14.78 -23.83 -27.75
N ILE A 29 14.21 -25.05 -27.76
CA ILE A 29 13.00 -25.37 -26.98
C ILE A 29 13.26 -25.26 -25.48
N GLU A 30 14.43 -25.72 -25.00
CA GLU A 30 14.80 -25.60 -23.59
C GLU A 30 14.97 -24.14 -23.14
N GLU A 31 15.55 -23.28 -23.99
CA GLU A 31 15.69 -21.85 -23.72
C GLU A 31 14.32 -21.13 -23.69
N GLU A 32 13.41 -21.44 -24.63
CA GLU A 32 12.04 -20.91 -24.61
C GLU A 32 11.28 -21.36 -23.35
N GLU A 33 11.37 -22.62 -22.95
CA GLU A 33 10.74 -23.08 -21.71
C GLU A 33 11.29 -22.38 -20.47
N LYS A 34 12.61 -22.16 -20.40
CA LYS A 34 13.25 -21.45 -19.29
C LYS A 34 12.80 -19.99 -19.25
N SER A 35 12.79 -19.30 -20.38
CA SER A 35 12.34 -17.91 -20.45
C SER A 35 10.86 -17.75 -20.05
N LEU A 36 9.99 -18.67 -20.48
CA LEU A 36 8.58 -18.72 -20.07
C LEU A 36 8.41 -18.98 -18.57
N LYS A 37 9.21 -19.88 -17.99
CA LYS A 37 9.22 -20.14 -16.53
C LYS A 37 9.69 -18.92 -15.76
N VAL A 38 10.75 -18.24 -16.21
CA VAL A 38 11.26 -17.00 -15.60
C VAL A 38 10.23 -15.88 -15.68
N GLN A 39 9.60 -15.67 -16.85
CA GLN A 39 8.52 -14.69 -17.03
C GLN A 39 7.35 -14.96 -16.08
N LYS A 40 6.92 -16.22 -15.95
CA LYS A 40 5.82 -16.62 -15.06
C LYS A 40 6.16 -16.40 -13.59
N VAL A 41 7.39 -16.69 -13.17
CA VAL A 41 7.87 -16.43 -11.80
C VAL A 41 7.92 -14.92 -11.53
N MET A 42 8.44 -14.12 -12.46
CA MET A 42 8.49 -12.66 -12.34
C MET A 42 7.09 -12.04 -12.27
N ASP A 43 6.13 -12.51 -13.06
CA ASP A 43 4.75 -12.03 -13.02
C ASP A 43 4.04 -12.41 -11.70
N GLN A 44 4.30 -13.60 -11.17
CA GLN A 44 3.79 -14.03 -9.87
C GLN A 44 4.43 -13.26 -8.71
N GLN A 45 5.72 -12.95 -8.81
CA GLN A 45 6.46 -12.20 -7.80
C GLN A 45 6.12 -10.70 -7.85
N GLY A 46 5.85 -10.15 -9.04
CA GLY A 46 5.32 -8.80 -9.23
C GLY A 46 3.89 -8.63 -8.73
N LYS A 47 3.07 -9.69 -8.78
CA LYS A 47 1.74 -9.71 -8.13
C LYS A 47 1.84 -9.78 -6.61
N LYS A 48 2.70 -10.63 -6.04
CA LYS A 48 2.94 -10.70 -4.59
C LYS A 48 3.54 -9.40 -4.01
N ALA A 49 4.49 -8.78 -4.71
CA ALA A 49 5.10 -7.52 -4.29
C ALA A 49 4.13 -6.32 -4.34
N LYS A 50 3.03 -6.42 -5.11
CA LYS A 50 1.95 -5.41 -5.13
C LYS A 50 0.91 -5.63 -4.03
N GLU A 51 0.85 -6.82 -3.45
CA GLU A 51 -0.07 -7.19 -2.35
C GLU A 51 0.56 -6.98 -0.96
N GLU A 52 1.88 -6.99 -0.81
CA GLU A 52 2.56 -6.50 0.40
C GLU A 52 2.74 -4.98 0.36
N LYS A 53 1.64 -4.23 0.24
CA LYS A 53 1.66 -2.84 0.69
C LYS A 53 1.76 -2.92 2.21
N GLN A 54 2.92 -2.56 2.79
CA GLN A 54 3.10 -2.52 4.24
C GLN A 54 1.90 -1.79 4.87
N GLN A 55 1.06 -2.58 5.54
CA GLN A 55 -0.19 -2.07 6.08
C GLN A 55 0.15 -1.18 7.27
N ALA A 56 -0.44 0.02 7.30
CA ALA A 56 -0.23 0.93 8.43
C ALA A 56 -0.64 0.23 9.72
N SER A 57 0.19 0.39 10.76
CA SER A 57 -0.12 -0.07 12.11
C SER A 57 -1.30 0.70 12.70
N GLU A 58 -1.92 0.13 13.73
CA GLU A 58 -3.01 0.79 14.44
C GLU A 58 -2.57 2.14 15.03
N ASP A 59 -1.37 2.18 15.62
CA ASP A 59 -0.80 3.39 16.21
C ASP A 59 -0.56 4.50 15.19
N GLU A 60 -0.11 4.15 13.97
CA GLU A 60 0.04 5.12 12.87
C GLU A 60 -1.30 5.71 12.43
N ILE A 61 -2.35 4.89 12.40
CA ILE A 61 -3.69 5.36 12.04
C ILE A 61 -4.30 6.19 13.17
N ILE A 62 -4.13 5.79 14.43
CA ILE A 62 -4.54 6.60 15.60
C ILE A 62 -3.84 7.96 15.56
N SER A 63 -2.53 7.98 15.31
CA SER A 63 -1.74 9.20 15.18
C SER A 63 -2.24 10.08 14.02
N THR A 64 -2.57 9.46 12.88
CA THR A 64 -3.14 10.15 11.72
C THR A 64 -4.48 10.80 12.08
N MET A 65 -5.39 10.03 12.67
CA MET A 65 -6.71 10.52 13.10
C MET A 65 -6.60 11.63 14.15
N HIS A 66 -5.67 11.50 15.10
CA HIS A 66 -5.48 12.50 16.15
C HIS A 66 -4.99 13.83 15.57
N ARG A 67 -3.99 13.78 14.68
CA ARG A 67 -3.47 14.96 13.96
C ARG A 67 -4.51 15.61 13.04
N MET A 68 -5.45 14.83 12.51
CA MET A 68 -6.58 15.37 11.76
C MET A 68 -7.55 16.14 12.67
N VAL A 69 -7.97 15.55 13.79
CA VAL A 69 -9.00 16.15 14.65
C VAL A 69 -8.53 17.38 15.44
N HIS A 70 -7.21 17.60 15.53
CA HIS A 70 -6.63 18.86 16.03
C HIS A 70 -7.26 20.13 15.43
N GLN A 71 -7.70 20.11 14.17
CA GLN A 71 -8.34 21.27 13.54
C GLN A 71 -9.79 21.53 13.97
N LYS A 72 -10.39 20.63 14.76
CA LYS A 72 -11.79 20.68 15.18
C LYS A 72 -11.99 21.04 16.65
N VAL A 73 -10.92 21.09 17.44
CA VAL A 73 -11.00 21.20 18.90
C VAL A 73 -10.06 22.25 19.48
N LYS A 74 -10.42 22.82 20.63
CA LYS A 74 -9.49 23.60 21.46
C LYS A 74 -8.81 22.66 22.45
N SER A 75 -7.49 22.77 22.48
CA SER A 75 -6.60 22.01 23.34
C SER A 75 -5.39 22.88 23.66
N SER A 76 -4.85 22.77 24.87
CA SER A 76 -3.68 23.52 25.30
C SER A 76 -2.44 23.19 24.46
N ASP A 77 -2.31 21.94 23.98
CA ASP A 77 -1.19 21.45 23.20
C ASP A 77 -1.68 20.56 22.05
N LYS A 78 -1.10 20.75 20.86
CA LYS A 78 -1.39 19.95 19.66
C LYS A 78 -0.10 19.66 18.91
N TRP A 79 0.26 18.38 18.77
CA TRP A 79 1.52 17.99 18.14
C TRP A 79 1.29 17.40 16.75
N GLY A 80 1.83 18.10 15.75
CA GLY A 80 1.63 17.75 14.35
C GLY A 80 0.24 18.12 13.82
N PHE A 81 0.13 18.10 12.50
CA PHE A 81 -1.09 18.44 11.78
C PHE A 81 -1.18 17.60 10.52
N ILE A 82 -2.38 17.12 10.23
CA ILE A 82 -2.78 16.55 8.94
C ILE A 82 -4.11 17.23 8.65
N GLU A 83 -4.24 17.86 7.48
CA GLU A 83 -5.51 18.48 7.14
C GLU A 83 -6.60 17.41 7.03
N MET A 84 -7.68 17.57 7.81
CA MET A 84 -8.85 16.70 7.79
C MET A 84 -9.66 16.94 6.51
N THR A 85 -9.16 16.40 5.41
CA THR A 85 -9.88 16.37 4.13
C THR A 85 -10.65 15.06 3.98
N ASN A 86 -11.68 15.05 3.13
CA ASN A 86 -12.39 13.80 2.78
C ASN A 86 -11.45 12.73 2.21
N LYS A 87 -10.36 13.11 1.56
CA LYS A 87 -9.35 12.19 1.05
C LYS A 87 -8.63 11.49 2.20
N GLU A 88 -8.17 12.24 3.20
CA GLU A 88 -7.46 11.68 4.36
C GLU A 88 -8.40 10.85 5.25
N ILE A 89 -9.65 11.29 5.44
CA ILE A 89 -10.67 10.50 6.15
C ILE A 89 -10.88 9.13 5.48
N ARG A 90 -11.08 9.11 4.15
CA ARG A 90 -11.27 7.86 3.40
C ARG A 90 -10.02 6.99 3.41
N SER A 91 -8.83 7.59 3.31
CA SER A 91 -7.57 6.88 3.40
C SER A 91 -7.41 6.14 4.74
N ALA A 92 -7.63 6.85 5.85
CA ALA A 92 -7.62 6.27 7.18
C ALA A 92 -8.69 5.17 7.33
N LYS A 93 -9.91 5.42 6.83
CA LYS A 93 -11.01 4.44 6.88
C LYS A 93 -10.67 3.15 6.14
N ASN A 94 -10.17 3.25 4.92
CA ASN A 94 -9.74 2.08 4.14
C ASN A 94 -8.61 1.30 4.84
N ALA A 95 -7.69 2.01 5.50
CA ALA A 95 -6.61 1.38 6.24
C ALA A 95 -7.13 0.60 7.47
N VAL A 96 -8.11 1.16 8.19
CA VAL A 96 -8.79 0.45 9.28
C VAL A 96 -9.62 -0.73 8.75
N GLU A 97 -10.40 -0.56 7.67
CA GLU A 97 -11.24 -1.62 7.10
C GLU A 97 -10.43 -2.85 6.69
N SER A 98 -9.30 -2.62 6.02
CA SER A 98 -8.37 -3.66 5.55
C SER A 98 -7.57 -4.34 6.67
N SER A 99 -7.56 -3.79 7.89
CA SER A 99 -6.83 -4.37 9.03
C SER A 99 -7.56 -5.57 9.62
N THR A 100 -6.84 -6.55 10.17
CA THR A 100 -7.48 -7.72 10.80
C THR A 100 -7.51 -7.64 12.32
N ASN A 101 -6.45 -7.10 12.94
CA ASN A 101 -6.17 -7.27 14.37
C ASN A 101 -6.06 -5.95 15.16
N PHE A 102 -6.81 -4.92 14.76
CA PHE A 102 -6.83 -3.65 15.48
C PHE A 102 -7.71 -3.73 16.72
N LYS A 103 -7.13 -3.37 17.88
CA LYS A 103 -7.79 -3.39 19.19
C LYS A 103 -9.00 -2.45 19.24
N TYR A 104 -8.92 -1.30 18.57
CA TYR A 104 -9.90 -0.24 18.57
C TYR A 104 -10.69 -0.13 17.25
N LYS A 105 -10.58 -1.13 16.36
CA LYS A 105 -11.13 -1.13 14.99
C LYS A 105 -12.54 -0.54 14.90
N ALA A 106 -13.48 -1.06 15.69
CA ALA A 106 -14.88 -0.65 15.65
C ALA A 106 -15.07 0.83 16.01
N LYS A 107 -14.37 1.32 17.04
CA LYS A 107 -14.46 2.72 17.46
C LYS A 107 -13.81 3.65 16.42
N LEU A 108 -12.67 3.27 15.86
CA LEU A 108 -12.00 4.03 14.78
C LEU A 108 -12.90 4.12 13.53
N LEU A 109 -13.48 3.00 13.08
CA LEU A 109 -14.41 2.99 11.94
C LEU A 109 -15.63 3.87 12.18
N SER A 110 -16.31 3.72 13.33
CA SER A 110 -17.50 4.52 13.64
C SER A 110 -17.20 6.02 13.64
N THR A 111 -16.00 6.40 14.05
CA THR A 111 -15.53 7.80 14.10
C THR A 111 -15.28 8.32 12.70
N LEU A 112 -14.54 7.57 11.88
CA LEU A 112 -14.26 7.93 10.48
C LEU A 112 -15.52 7.97 9.61
N GLU A 113 -16.50 7.11 9.87
CA GLU A 113 -17.80 7.15 9.18
C GLU A 113 -18.61 8.40 9.50
N ARG A 114 -18.57 8.89 10.75
CA ARG A 114 -19.19 10.18 11.12
C ARG A 114 -18.46 11.33 10.43
N TRP A 115 -17.13 11.36 10.52
CA TRP A 115 -16.33 12.41 9.88
C TRP A 115 -16.52 12.44 8.35
N GLU A 116 -16.60 11.28 7.69
CA GLU A 116 -16.85 11.17 6.24
C GLU A 116 -18.21 11.76 5.84
N LYS A 117 -19.21 11.67 6.73
CA LYS A 117 -20.55 12.27 6.55
C LYS A 117 -20.59 13.76 6.92
N GLY A 118 -19.46 14.34 7.33
CA GLY A 118 -19.38 15.72 7.82
C GLY A 118 -19.93 15.91 9.23
N ASP A 119 -20.19 14.83 9.97
CA ASP A 119 -20.59 14.90 11.36
C ASP A 119 -19.36 15.05 12.27
N PHE A 120 -19.13 16.29 12.69
CA PHE A 120 -18.07 16.68 13.62
C PHE A 120 -18.63 17.03 15.01
N SER A 121 -19.84 16.55 15.34
CA SER A 121 -20.50 16.88 16.61
C SER A 121 -19.74 16.39 17.84
N GLN A 122 -18.99 15.29 17.70
CA GLN A 122 -18.29 14.60 18.79
C GLN A 122 -16.76 14.74 18.74
N THR A 123 -16.22 15.76 18.06
CA THR A 123 -14.76 15.84 17.84
C THR A 123 -13.95 16.03 19.11
N VAL A 124 -14.56 16.54 20.19
CA VAL A 124 -13.88 16.65 21.51
C VAL A 124 -13.71 15.27 22.13
N GLU A 125 -14.76 14.45 22.11
CA GLU A 125 -14.73 13.08 22.60
C GLU A 125 -13.83 12.20 21.72
N ASP A 126 -13.90 12.37 20.41
CA ASP A 126 -13.07 11.63 19.46
C ASP A 126 -11.59 11.97 19.63
N HIS A 127 -11.26 13.26 19.80
CA HIS A 127 -9.90 13.69 20.14
C HIS A 127 -9.44 13.05 21.46
N ASN A 128 -10.23 13.18 22.52
CA ASN A 128 -9.83 12.71 23.85
C ASN A 128 -9.70 11.19 23.93
N PHE A 129 -10.48 10.44 23.15
CA PHE A 129 -10.31 9.00 22.99
C PHE A 129 -8.95 8.65 22.37
N LEU A 130 -8.57 9.31 21.27
CA LEU A 130 -7.29 9.07 20.60
C LEU A 130 -6.11 9.51 21.48
N TRP A 131 -6.25 10.65 22.14
CA TRP A 131 -5.29 11.19 23.10
C TRP A 131 -5.04 10.24 24.28
N GLU A 132 -6.09 9.65 24.84
CA GLU A 132 -5.98 8.69 25.96
C GLU A 132 -5.25 7.42 25.54
N ILE A 133 -5.50 6.90 24.33
CA ILE A 133 -4.78 5.73 23.81
C ILE A 133 -3.28 6.02 23.65
N GLN A 134 -2.92 7.26 23.30
CA GLN A 134 -1.53 7.69 23.17
C GLN A 134 -0.85 8.05 24.50
N GLY A 135 -1.50 7.79 25.65
CA GLY A 135 -0.94 8.05 26.97
C GLY A 135 -0.86 9.52 27.33
N GLY A 136 -1.84 10.31 26.86
CA GLY A 136 -1.84 11.76 27.02
C GLY A 136 -1.68 12.26 28.46
N ASP A 137 -0.93 13.37 28.58
CA ASP A 137 -0.66 14.09 29.83
C ASP A 137 -1.17 15.53 29.73
N THR A 138 -0.65 16.29 28.75
CA THR A 138 -1.15 17.62 28.39
C THR A 138 -1.94 17.59 27.09
N GLY A 139 -2.71 18.66 26.82
CA GLY A 139 -3.39 18.80 25.53
C GLY A 139 -4.71 18.04 25.41
N LYS A 140 -5.41 17.78 26.52
CA LYS A 140 -6.81 17.29 26.46
C LYS A 140 -7.72 18.37 25.87
N ALA A 141 -8.62 17.98 24.97
CA ALA A 141 -9.58 18.90 24.36
C ALA A 141 -10.72 19.26 25.31
N THR A 142 -11.10 20.54 25.31
CA THR A 142 -12.16 21.08 26.18
C THR A 142 -13.42 21.50 25.41
N GLU A 143 -13.26 22.00 24.19
CA GLU A 143 -14.37 22.47 23.36
C GLU A 143 -14.07 22.34 21.87
N ARG A 144 -15.09 22.54 21.04
CA ARG A 144 -14.94 22.61 19.59
C ARG A 144 -14.45 23.99 19.18
N LEU A 145 -13.65 24.03 18.12
CA LEU A 145 -13.36 25.30 17.44
C LEU A 145 -14.62 25.80 16.72
N SER A 146 -14.80 27.11 16.69
CA SER A 146 -15.74 27.76 15.78
C SER A 146 -15.27 27.56 14.32
N PRO A 147 -16.15 27.74 13.33
CA PRO A 147 -15.75 27.70 11.92
C PRO A 147 -14.61 28.69 11.58
N GLU A 148 -14.62 29.87 12.18
CA GLU A 148 -13.59 30.91 12.01
C GLU A 148 -12.26 30.49 12.65
N GLU A 149 -12.31 29.96 13.88
CA GLU A 149 -11.13 29.46 14.59
C GLU A 149 -10.50 28.26 13.86
N GLU A 150 -11.33 27.33 13.34
CA GLU A 150 -10.85 26.22 12.51
C GLU A 150 -10.17 26.74 11.24
N LYS A 151 -10.81 27.67 10.52
CA LYS A 151 -10.25 28.25 9.29
C LYS A 151 -8.90 28.91 9.54
N GLN A 152 -8.78 29.64 10.65
CA GLN A 152 -7.54 30.28 11.07
C GLN A 152 -6.47 29.22 11.40
N TYR A 153 -6.81 28.21 12.20
CA TYR A 153 -5.90 27.13 12.57
C TYR A 153 -5.35 26.40 11.35
N VAL A 154 -6.21 26.02 10.39
CA VAL A 154 -5.77 25.34 9.15
C VAL A 154 -4.83 26.23 8.33
N LYS A 155 -5.11 27.54 8.24
CA LYS A 155 -4.25 28.49 7.53
C LYS A 155 -2.86 28.58 8.18
N GLU A 156 -2.81 28.68 9.51
CA GLU A 156 -1.55 28.74 10.26
C GLU A 156 -0.72 27.47 10.10
N MET A 157 -1.36 26.30 10.20
CA MET A 157 -0.64 25.02 10.09
C MET A 157 -0.16 24.70 8.67
N LYS A 158 -0.81 25.24 7.63
CA LYS A 158 -0.33 25.15 6.24
C LYS A 158 0.83 26.09 5.93
N GLY A 159 1.03 27.13 6.73
CA GLY A 159 2.11 28.10 6.56
C GLY A 159 3.40 27.73 7.29
N LYS A 160 3.41 26.64 8.05
CA LYS A 160 4.58 26.08 8.75
C LYS A 160 5.22 24.99 7.88
#